data_AF-A0A1X7KZT9-F1
#
_entry.id   AF-A0A1X7KZT9-F1
#
_cell.length_a   1.000
_cell.length_b   1.000
_cell.length_c   1.000
_cell.angle_alpha   90.00
_cell.angle_beta   90.00
_cell.angle_gamma   90.00
#
_symmetry.space_group_name_H-M   'P 1'
#
loop_
_entity.id
_entity.type
_entity.pdbx_description
1 polymer ?
#
loop_
_entity_poly.entity_id
_entity_poly.type
_entity_poly.pdbx_seq_one_letter_code
_entity_poly.pdbx_strand_id
1 'polypeptide(L)' 'MSTIKEKTLKELENKVHDLENFISKKGIGSSYLSRAEKIQRNFNIGLFVGGVALVGGVVAYSLLKSDNEDDE' A
#
# COMPACT_ATOMS: atom_id res chain seq x y z
N MET A 1 -0.97 18.74 39.96
CA MET A 1 0.50 18.79 40.10
C MET A 1 1.01 17.40 39.76
N SER A 2 1.55 17.18 38.56
CA SER A 2 1.96 15.82 38.15
C SER A 2 3.11 15.36 39.03
N THR A 3 2.99 14.15 39.57
CA THR A 3 4.00 13.61 40.50
C THR A 3 5.31 13.36 39.73
N ILE A 4 6.46 13.40 40.40
CA ILE A 4 7.76 13.08 39.77
C ILE A 4 7.69 11.76 38.99
N LYS A 5 6.99 10.77 39.55
CA LYS A 5 6.69 9.48 38.91
C LYS A 5 6.00 9.59 37.54
N GLU A 6 4.98 10.43 37.41
CA GLU A 6 4.27 10.64 36.13
C GLU A 6 5.16 11.28 35.08
N LYS A 7 5.99 12.23 35.48
CA LYS A 7 6.95 12.88 34.57
C LYS A 7 7.98 11.88 34.08
N THR A 8 8.56 11.08 34.98
CA THR A 8 9.52 10.04 34.63
C THR A 8 8.92 8.97 33.72
N LEU A 9 7.68 8.55 33.98
CA LEU A 9 7.01 7.51 33.19
C LEU A 9 6.69 8.02 31.77
N LYS A 10 6.22 9.26 31.66
CA LYS A 10 5.96 9.91 30.38
C LYS A 10 7.24 10.12 29.56
N GLU A 11 8.33 10.50 30.22
CA GLU A 11 9.62 10.68 29.56
C GLU A 11 10.20 9.35 29.08
N LEU A 12 9.98 8.26 29.83
CA LEU A 12 10.35 6.91 29.43
C LEU A 12 9.54 6.44 28.22
N GLU A 13 8.21 6.61 28.23
CA GLU A 13 7.35 6.29 27.08
C GLU A 13 7.79 7.04 25.82
N ASN A 14 8.07 8.33 25.93
CA ASN A 14 8.55 9.12 24.80
C ASN A 14 9.86 8.56 24.23
N LYS A 15 10.82 8.19 25.10
CA LYS A 15 12.09 7.59 24.64
C LYS A 15 11.92 6.23 23.99
N VAL A 16 11.02 5.39 24.52
CA VAL A 16 10.68 4.09 23.91
C VAL A 16 10.08 4.31 22.54
N HIS A 17 9.14 5.23 22.40
CA HIS A 17 8.51 5.58 21.14
C HIS A 17 9.50 6.12 20.10
N ASP A 18 10.45 6.96 20.54
CA ASP A 18 11.51 7.48 19.68
C ASP A 18 12.41 6.34 19.15
N LEU A 19 12.69 5.33 19.99
CA LEU A 19 13.46 4.14 19.62
C LEU A 19 12.71 3.26 18.62
N GLU A 20 11.43 3.02 18.84
CA GLU A 20 10.57 2.27 17.92
C GLU A 20 10.51 2.95 16.55
N ASN A 21 10.34 4.27 16.52
CA ASN A 21 10.38 5.05 15.29
C ASN A 21 11.75 5.00 14.60
N PHE A 22 12.84 5.03 15.38
CA PHE A 22 14.19 4.91 14.83
C PHE A 22 14.43 3.54 14.21
N ILE A 23 14.01 2.46 14.87
CA ILE A 23 14.13 1.08 14.34
C ILE A 23 13.23 0.91 13.12
N SER A 24 12.02 1.44 13.14
CA SER A 24 11.12 1.40 11.98
C SER A 24 11.68 2.13 10.76
N LYS A 25 12.40 3.24 10.96
CA LYS A 25 12.96 4.06 9.85
C LYS A 25 14.38 3.67 9.43
N LYS A 26 15.21 3.21 10.37
CA LYS A 26 16.66 2.98 10.18
C LYS A 26 17.14 1.61 10.67
N GLY A 27 16.28 0.82 11.28
CA GLY A 27 16.61 -0.53 11.74
C GLY A 27 16.98 -1.45 10.58
N ILE A 28 17.81 -2.44 10.86
CA ILE A 28 18.25 -3.45 9.89
C ILE A 28 17.00 -4.21 9.42
N GLY A 29 16.67 -4.16 8.12
CA GLY A 29 15.45 -4.76 7.59
C GLY A 29 14.29 -3.80 7.32
N SER A 30 14.28 -2.58 7.88
CA SER A 30 13.23 -1.57 7.61
C SER A 30 13.11 -1.20 6.12
N SER A 31 14.25 -1.09 5.45
CA SER A 31 14.33 -0.85 4.00
C SER A 31 13.79 -2.03 3.19
N TYR A 32 14.00 -3.26 3.66
CA TYR A 32 13.50 -4.49 3.01
C TYR A 32 11.99 -4.63 3.18
N LEU A 33 11.47 -4.41 4.39
CA LEU A 33 10.04 -4.45 4.65
C LEU A 33 9.30 -3.37 3.86
N SER A 34 9.80 -2.11 3.86
CA SER A 34 9.18 -1.04 3.07
C SER A 34 9.25 -1.28 1.56
N ARG A 35 10.31 -1.94 1.07
CA ARG A 35 10.42 -2.35 -0.34
C ARG A 35 9.43 -3.45 -0.66
N ALA A 36 9.32 -4.48 0.17
CA ALA A 36 8.37 -5.57 -0.01
C ALA A 36 6.92 -5.05 0.00
N GLU A 37 6.57 -4.16 0.93
CA GLU A 37 5.25 -3.55 1.01
C GLU A 37 4.93 -2.69 -0.23
N LYS A 38 5.89 -1.89 -0.71
CA LYS A 38 5.74 -1.13 -1.96
C LYS A 38 5.55 -2.04 -3.17
N ILE A 39 6.30 -3.13 -3.26
CA ILE A 39 6.18 -4.10 -4.36
C ILE A 39 4.80 -4.78 -4.31
N GLN A 40 4.36 -5.26 -3.15
CA GLN A 40 3.04 -5.87 -2.99
C GLN A 40 1.91 -4.91 -3.35
N ARG A 41 1.99 -3.65 -2.90
CA ARG A 41 1.00 -2.62 -3.25
C ARG A 41 0.97 -2.35 -4.76
N ASN A 42 2.13 -2.19 -5.38
CA ASN A 42 2.22 -1.93 -6.82
C ASN A 42 1.70 -3.12 -7.64
N PHE A 43 1.95 -4.35 -7.18
CA PHE A 43 1.42 -5.54 -7.80
C PHE A 43 -0.12 -5.58 -7.74
N ASN A 44 -0.71 -5.32 -6.57
CA ASN A 44 -2.17 -5.29 -6.43
C ASN A 44 -2.81 -4.21 -7.33
N ILE A 45 -2.22 -3.02 -7.41
CA ILE A 45 -2.69 -1.95 -8.29
C ILE A 45 -2.54 -2.37 -9.76
N GLY A 46 -1.40 -2.92 -10.15
CA GLY A 46 -1.15 -3.37 -11.52
C GLY A 46 -2.10 -4.47 -11.94
N LEU A 47 -2.34 -5.45 -11.06
CA LEU A 47 -3.28 -6.55 -11.32
C LEU A 47 -4.71 -6.03 -11.46
N PHE A 48 -5.13 -5.11 -10.59
CA PHE A 48 -6.46 -4.50 -10.68
C PHE A 48 -6.64 -3.71 -11.97
N VAL A 49 -5.71 -2.79 -12.28
CA VAL A 49 -5.77 -1.96 -13.50
C VAL A 49 -5.72 -2.83 -14.76
N GLY A 50 -4.80 -3.81 -14.80
CA GLY A 50 -4.69 -4.73 -15.92
C GLY A 50 -5.94 -5.60 -16.09
N GLY A 51 -6.51 -6.11 -15.01
CA GLY A 51 -7.75 -6.88 -15.03
C GLY A 51 -8.93 -6.07 -15.57
N VAL A 52 -9.12 -4.84 -15.07
CA VAL A 52 -10.17 -3.93 -15.56
C VAL A 52 -9.96 -3.60 -17.04
N ALA A 53 -8.74 -3.31 -17.46
CA ALA A 53 -8.43 -3.01 -18.85
C ALA A 53 -8.71 -4.19 -19.79
N LEU A 54 -8.37 -5.42 -19.38
CA LEU A 54 -8.67 -6.63 -20.16
C LEU A 54 -10.17 -6.86 -20.31
N VAL A 55 -10.92 -6.78 -19.21
CA VAL A 55 -12.39 -6.94 -19.26
C VAL A 55 -13.02 -5.86 -20.12
N GLY A 56 -12.64 -4.60 -19.95
CA GLY A 56 -13.13 -3.49 -20.76
C GLY A 56 -12.80 -3.65 -22.24
N GLY A 57 -11.59 -4.10 -22.57
CA GLY A 57 -11.17 -4.39 -23.95
C GLY A 57 -11.98 -5.52 -24.58
N VAL A 58 -12.23 -6.60 -23.86
CA VAL A 58 -13.07 -7.72 -24.35
C VAL A 58 -14.51 -7.25 -24.60
N VAL A 59 -15.09 -6.48 -23.67
CA VAL A 59 -16.45 -5.95 -23.83
C VAL A 59 -16.54 -5.00 -25.02
N ALA A 60 -15.60 -4.05 -25.14
CA ALA A 60 -15.55 -3.11 -26.25
C ALA A 60 -15.37 -3.83 -27.59
N TYR A 61 -14.46 -4.82 -27.65
CA TYR A 61 -14.26 -5.65 -28.84
C TYR A 61 -15.51 -6.42 -29.23
N SER A 62 -16.21 -7.02 -28.25
CA SER A 62 -17.45 -7.77 -28.51
C SER A 62 -18.56 -6.87 -29.06
N LEU A 63 -18.73 -5.67 -28.49
CA LEU A 63 -19.75 -4.71 -28.95
C LEU A 63 -19.44 -4.19 -30.36
N LEU A 64 -18.19 -3.82 -30.62
CA LEU A 64 -17.75 -3.39 -31.96
C LEU A 64 -17.91 -4.49 -33.00
N LYS A 65 -17.65 -5.75 -32.62
CA LYS A 65 -17.80 -6.87 -33.56
C LYS A 65 -19.27 -7.11 -33.92
N SER A 66 -20.18 -7.09 -32.95
CA SER A 66 -21.62 -7.29 -33.21
C SER A 66 -22.20 -6.18 -34.10
N ASP A 67 -21.76 -4.93 -33.92
CA ASP A 67 -22.19 -3.80 -34.76
C ASP A 67 -21.79 -3.97 -36.24
N ASN A 68 -20.68 -4.66 -36.53
CA ASN A 68 -20.25 -4.95 -37.90
C ASN A 68 -20.92 -6.19 -38.52
N GLU A 69 -21.57 -7.05 -37.72
CA GLU A 69 -22.28 -8.25 -38.20
C GLU A 69 -23.75 -7.97 -38.57
N ASP A 70 -24.32 -6.84 -38.13
CA ASP A 70 -25.71 -6.43 -38.43
C ASP A 70 -25.85 -5.61 -39.75
N ASP A 71 -24.72 -5.27 -40.40
CA ASP A 71 -24.66 -4.49 -41.66
C ASP A 71 -24.35 -5.34 -42.94
N GLU A 72 -24.32 -6.69 -42.85
CA GLU A 72 -24.25 -7.64 -43.98
C GLU A 72 -25.57 -8.41 -44.19
#